data_AF-A0A1U7X9U1-F1
#
_entry.id   AF-A0A1U7X9U1-F1
#
_cell.length_a   1.000
_cell.length_b   1.000
_cell.length_c   1.000
_cell.angle_alpha   90.00
_cell.angle_beta   90.00
_cell.angle_gamma   90.00
#
_symmetry.space_group_name_H-M   'P 1'
#
loop_
_entity.id
_entity.type
_entity.pdbx_description
1 polymer ?
#
loop_
_entity_poly.entity_id
_entity_poly.type
_entity_poly.pdbx_seq_one_letter_code
_entity_poly.pdbx_strand_id
1 'polypeptide(L)'
;MQKGLLDVVSNVCPQANHRWCIRHIEANWSKKWKSGEMKKLLWWCAWSTYEEEFKDQLKKLGQLDEDAAKALVSYPPKNWCRAYFDTQCKNFMVGNNFTESFNSWIVQARQKLIIKMLKDIRVKVMNMLRDHEAEILNWKDEFSPHTMQLFKDYRVIANNCKVVFNGDIGYEVVEGTDRHTVNMELKRCTCRAWDLSEIPCPRAIKAFLYGRQDHVTQIHRFYSKEAYSMV
;
A
#
# COMPACT_ATOMS: atom_id res chain seq x y z
N MET A 1 -10.57 18.20 -6.68
CA MET A 1 -11.55 17.09 -6.55
C MET A 1 -12.78 17.46 -7.34
N GLN A 2 -13.35 16.56 -8.13
CA GLN A 2 -14.55 16.89 -8.92
C GLN A 2 -15.75 17.08 -7.99
N LYS A 3 -16.37 18.26 -8.06
CA LYS A 3 -17.61 18.57 -7.33
C LYS A 3 -18.72 17.64 -7.83
N GLY A 4 -19.46 17.02 -6.90
CA GLY A 4 -20.58 16.10 -7.19
C GLY A 4 -20.22 14.61 -7.25
N LEU A 5 -18.95 14.23 -7.48
CA LEU A 5 -18.58 12.81 -7.52
C LEU A 5 -18.77 12.12 -6.15
N LEU A 6 -18.37 12.79 -5.07
CA LEU A 6 -18.51 12.24 -3.71
C LEU A 6 -19.97 12.04 -3.33
N ASP A 7 -20.84 12.99 -3.69
CA ASP A 7 -22.28 12.93 -3.40
C ASP A 7 -22.94 11.78 -4.16
N VAL A 8 -22.65 11.67 -5.47
CA VAL A 8 -23.21 10.60 -6.31
C VAL A 8 -22.78 9.22 -5.80
N VAL A 9 -21.49 9.05 -5.48
CA VAL A 9 -21.03 7.73 -5.01
C VAL A 9 -21.58 7.43 -3.63
N SER A 10 -21.70 8.42 -2.74
CA SER A 10 -22.34 8.21 -1.43
C SER A 10 -23.81 7.79 -1.58
N ASN A 11 -24.51 8.30 -2.59
CA ASN A 11 -25.90 7.92 -2.87
C ASN A 11 -26.03 6.53 -3.53
N VAL A 12 -25.16 6.19 -4.48
CA VAL A 12 -25.26 4.94 -5.27
C VAL A 12 -24.56 3.78 -4.56
N CYS A 13 -23.43 4.03 -3.90
CA CYS A 13 -22.60 3.04 -3.22
C CYS A 13 -22.21 3.54 -1.81
N PRO A 14 -23.16 3.68 -0.87
CA PRO A 14 -22.92 4.26 0.45
C PRO A 14 -21.88 3.51 1.30
N GLN A 15 -21.67 2.22 1.03
CA GLN A 15 -20.68 1.38 1.71
C GLN A 15 -19.28 1.45 1.09
N ALA A 16 -19.11 2.15 -0.03
CA ALA A 16 -17.82 2.24 -0.71
C ALA A 16 -16.88 3.20 0.03
N ASN A 17 -15.68 2.70 0.35
CA ASN A 17 -14.63 3.55 0.91
C ASN A 17 -14.04 4.46 -0.16
N HIS A 18 -13.91 5.75 0.16
CA HIS A 18 -13.39 6.76 -0.73
C HIS A 18 -11.93 7.10 -0.44
N ARG A 19 -11.03 6.51 -1.22
CA ARG A 19 -9.59 6.82 -1.14
C ARG A 19 -9.21 7.93 -2.13
N TRP A 20 -8.57 8.97 -1.61
CA TRP A 20 -8.03 10.09 -2.36
C TRP A 20 -6.59 9.81 -2.72
N CYS A 21 -6.25 10.03 -3.98
CA CYS A 21 -4.89 9.86 -4.44
C CYS A 21 -3.97 10.92 -3.82
N ILE A 22 -2.94 10.47 -3.11
CA ILE A 22 -1.95 11.36 -2.50
C ILE A 22 -1.22 12.21 -3.54
N ARG A 23 -1.00 11.73 -4.78
CA ARG A 23 -0.36 12.54 -5.84
C ARG A 23 -1.18 13.79 -6.18
N HIS A 24 -2.51 13.70 -6.15
CA HIS A 24 -3.38 14.85 -6.38
C HIS A 24 -3.36 15.83 -5.19
N ILE A 25 -3.24 15.31 -3.96
CA ILE A 25 -3.07 16.13 -2.77
C ILE A 25 -1.72 16.84 -2.84
N GLU A 26 -0.63 16.11 -3.09
CA GLU A 26 0.72 16.64 -3.29
C GLU A 26 0.73 17.73 -4.36
N ALA A 27 0.11 17.50 -5.53
CA ALA A 27 0.08 18.48 -6.61
C ALA A 27 -0.62 19.79 -6.24
N ASN A 28 -1.64 19.74 -5.37
CA ASN A 28 -2.34 20.93 -4.89
C ASN A 28 -1.59 21.60 -3.74
N TRP A 29 -1.14 20.81 -2.77
CA TRP A 29 -0.41 21.27 -1.60
C TRP A 29 0.94 21.89 -1.98
N SER A 30 1.63 21.28 -2.95
CA SER A 30 2.93 21.75 -3.45
C SER A 30 2.87 23.06 -4.24
N LYS A 31 1.68 23.61 -4.50
CA LYS A 31 1.56 24.96 -5.06
C LYS A 31 2.11 26.01 -4.09
N LYS A 32 1.89 25.82 -2.79
CA LYS A 32 2.38 26.70 -1.72
C LYS A 32 3.71 26.20 -1.12
N TRP A 33 3.85 24.89 -0.88
CA TRP A 33 5.05 24.32 -0.25
C TRP A 33 5.88 23.47 -1.22
N LYS A 34 6.97 24.04 -1.74
CA LYS A 34 7.75 23.42 -2.84
C LYS A 34 8.98 22.62 -2.38
N SER A 35 9.37 22.71 -1.11
CA SER A 35 10.59 22.06 -0.60
C SER A 35 10.54 20.53 -0.76
N GLY A 36 11.65 19.93 -1.19
CA GLY A 36 11.78 18.48 -1.36
C GLY A 36 11.64 17.71 -0.05
N GLU A 37 12.13 18.27 1.05
CA GLU A 37 12.00 17.67 2.39
C GLU A 37 10.55 17.65 2.87
N MET A 38 9.82 18.76 2.65
CA MET A 38 8.40 18.88 2.96
C MET A 38 7.56 17.86 2.17
N LYS A 39 7.87 17.65 0.88
CA LYS A 39 7.23 16.61 0.07
C LYS A 39 7.53 15.21 0.62
N LYS A 40 8.77 14.95 1.00
CA LYS A 40 9.17 13.67 1.60
C LYS A 40 8.36 13.38 2.88
N LEU A 41 8.21 14.36 3.75
CA LEU A 41 7.41 14.25 4.97
C LEU A 41 5.92 14.06 4.68
N LEU A 42 5.36 14.75 3.68
CA LEU A 42 3.98 14.51 3.21
C LEU A 42 3.78 13.05 2.78
N TRP A 43 4.71 12.51 1.99
CA TRP A 43 4.65 11.11 1.55
C TRP A 43 4.81 10.14 2.72
N TRP A 44 5.68 10.43 3.68
CA TRP A 44 5.83 9.65 4.89
C TRP A 44 4.54 9.65 5.73
N CYS A 45 3.87 10.79 5.88
CA CYS A 45 2.55 10.85 6.53
C CYS A 45 1.54 9.97 5.80
N ALA A 46 1.49 10.01 4.47
CA ALA A 46 0.54 9.21 3.71
C ALA A 46 0.83 7.70 3.83
N TRP A 47 2.12 7.34 3.88
CA TRP A 47 2.59 5.96 3.96
C TRP A 47 2.56 5.36 5.37
N SER A 48 2.40 6.20 6.41
CA SER A 48 2.24 5.75 7.79
C SER A 48 1.16 4.70 7.91
N THR A 49 1.50 3.60 8.58
CA THR A 49 0.66 2.39 8.65
C THR A 49 -0.21 2.35 9.90
N TYR A 50 0.18 3.07 10.95
CA TYR A 50 -0.56 3.23 12.20
C TYR A 50 -0.56 4.70 12.65
N GLU A 51 -1.47 5.04 13.57
CA GLU A 51 -1.79 6.43 13.89
C GLU A 51 -0.65 7.21 14.54
N GLU A 52 0.09 6.59 15.46
CA GLU A 52 1.22 7.25 16.13
C GLU A 52 2.36 7.58 15.15
N GLU A 53 2.68 6.67 14.21
CA GLU A 53 3.62 6.96 13.13
C GLU A 53 3.17 8.16 12.30
N PHE A 54 1.87 8.26 11.98
CA PHE A 54 1.32 9.41 11.26
C PHE A 54 1.50 10.72 12.04
N LYS A 55 1.17 10.72 13.34
CA LYS A 55 1.32 11.89 14.21
C LYS A 55 2.77 12.34 14.30
N ASP A 56 3.72 11.40 14.39
CA ASP A 56 5.14 11.71 14.44
C ASP A 56 5.65 12.34 13.14
N GLN A 57 5.26 11.80 11.98
CA GLN A 57 5.63 12.40 10.69
C GLN A 57 4.98 13.78 10.51
N LEU A 58 3.73 13.94 10.94
CA LEU A 58 3.04 15.23 10.89
C LEU A 58 3.70 16.27 11.82
N LYS A 59 4.14 15.86 13.00
CA LYS A 59 4.87 16.72 13.94
C LYS A 59 6.19 17.20 13.34
N LYS A 60 6.95 16.31 12.68
CA LYS A 60 8.18 16.68 11.95
C LYS A 60 7.90 17.67 10.83
N LEU A 61 6.80 17.51 10.10
CA LEU A 61 6.36 18.49 9.10
C LEU A 61 6.03 19.85 9.73
N GLY A 62 5.31 19.84 10.85
CA GLY A 62 4.95 21.07 11.58
C GLY A 62 6.15 21.80 12.19
N GLN A 63 7.23 21.10 12.51
CA GLN A 63 8.50 21.70 12.94
C GLN A 63 9.18 22.48 11.81
N LEU A 64 8.97 22.09 10.55
CA LEU A 64 9.47 22.84 9.40
C LEU A 64 8.56 24.01 9.04
N ASP A 65 7.25 23.76 9.00
CA ASP A 65 6.23 24.77 8.71
C ASP A 65 4.86 24.30 9.26
N GLU A 66 4.35 25.02 10.25
CA GLU A 66 3.09 24.70 10.92
C GLU A 66 1.88 24.85 9.99
N ASP A 67 1.90 25.83 9.08
CA ASP A 67 0.83 26.03 8.10
C ASP A 67 0.79 24.89 7.09
N ALA A 68 1.95 24.35 6.74
CA ALA A 68 2.08 23.20 5.84
C ALA A 68 1.41 21.96 6.44
N ALA A 69 1.66 21.70 7.73
CA ALA A 69 1.02 20.62 8.48
C ALA A 69 -0.49 20.82 8.61
N LYS A 70 -0.95 22.03 8.99
CA LYS A 70 -2.38 22.39 9.08
C LYS A 70 -3.09 22.20 7.74
N ALA A 71 -2.47 22.63 6.65
CA ALA A 71 -3.03 22.45 5.31
C ALA A 71 -3.09 20.98 4.89
N LEU A 72 -2.12 20.16 5.30
CA LEU A 72 -2.15 18.73 4.99
C LEU A 72 -3.32 18.03 5.70
N VAL A 73 -3.55 18.33 6.98
CA VAL A 73 -4.67 17.73 7.74
C VAL A 73 -6.04 18.34 7.42
N SER A 74 -6.08 19.46 6.69
CA SER A 74 -7.33 19.98 6.12
C SER A 74 -7.97 18.98 5.14
N TYR A 75 -7.15 18.13 4.51
CA TYR A 75 -7.63 16.94 3.81
C TYR A 75 -7.90 15.84 4.86
N PRO A 76 -9.11 15.25 4.94
CA PRO A 76 -9.42 14.21 5.92
C PRO A 76 -8.45 13.00 5.84
N PRO A 77 -7.62 12.74 6.87
CA PRO A 77 -6.60 11.68 6.84
C PRO A 77 -7.14 10.29 6.51
N LYS A 78 -8.37 10.00 6.94
CA LYS A 78 -9.12 8.77 6.60
C LYS A 78 -9.19 8.44 5.11
N ASN A 79 -9.11 9.46 4.25
CA ASN A 79 -9.23 9.27 2.82
C ASN A 79 -7.88 9.13 2.12
N TRP A 80 -6.74 9.48 2.72
CA TRP A 80 -5.45 9.48 1.99
C TRP A 80 -4.26 8.84 2.74
N CYS A 81 -4.40 8.54 4.03
CA CYS A 81 -3.34 7.95 4.83
C CYS A 81 -3.67 6.49 5.19
N ARG A 82 -2.68 5.60 5.02
CA ARG A 82 -2.85 4.15 5.26
C ARG A 82 -3.20 3.82 6.70
N ALA A 83 -2.77 4.65 7.66
CA ALA A 83 -3.08 4.50 9.08
C ALA A 83 -4.58 4.42 9.38
N TYR A 84 -5.41 4.93 8.47
CA TYR A 84 -6.86 5.00 8.64
C TYR A 84 -7.64 4.21 7.59
N PHE A 85 -6.97 3.60 6.62
CA PHE A 85 -7.65 2.77 5.61
C PHE A 85 -8.19 1.49 6.25
N ASP A 86 -9.30 1.02 5.71
CA ASP A 86 -9.79 -0.32 6.00
C ASP A 86 -8.77 -1.38 5.55
N THR A 87 -8.83 -2.52 6.22
CA THR A 87 -8.00 -3.69 5.91
C THR A 87 -8.79 -4.76 5.16
N GLN A 88 -9.95 -4.41 4.57
CA GLN A 88 -10.74 -5.32 3.73
C GLN A 88 -10.12 -5.38 2.34
N CYS A 89 -9.91 -4.20 1.73
CA CYS A 89 -9.19 -4.09 0.48
C CYS A 89 -7.68 -4.08 0.74
N LYS A 90 -7.04 -5.23 0.48
CA LYS A 90 -5.61 -5.49 0.64
C LYS A 90 -4.80 -4.74 -0.41
N ASN A 91 -4.55 -3.47 -0.13
CA ASN A 91 -3.79 -2.60 -1.01
C ASN A 91 -2.97 -1.62 -0.17
N PHE A 92 -1.66 -1.70 -0.29
CA PHE A 92 -0.72 -0.82 0.40
C PHE A 92 -0.47 0.51 -0.35
N MET A 93 -0.99 0.66 -1.57
CA MET A 93 -0.78 1.85 -2.40
C MET A 93 -1.73 2.99 -1.99
N VAL A 94 -1.16 4.20 -1.89
CA VAL A 94 -1.88 5.47 -1.63
C VAL A 94 -2.04 6.36 -2.86
N GLY A 95 -1.37 5.99 -3.96
CA GLY A 95 -1.41 6.70 -5.24
C GLY A 95 -2.32 6.03 -6.25
N ASN A 96 -2.64 6.77 -7.31
CA ASN A 96 -3.40 6.33 -8.48
C ASN A 96 -2.48 5.82 -9.62
N ASN A 97 -1.26 5.37 -9.32
CA ASN A 97 -0.28 5.00 -10.35
C ASN A 97 -0.86 4.01 -11.36
N PHE A 98 -1.61 3.01 -10.88
CA PHE A 98 -2.32 2.06 -11.73
C PHE A 98 -3.29 2.76 -12.71
N THR A 99 -4.11 3.69 -12.21
CA THR A 99 -5.08 4.44 -13.03
C THR A 99 -4.38 5.35 -14.04
N GLU A 100 -3.27 5.98 -13.66
CA GLU A 100 -2.47 6.83 -14.56
C GLU A 100 -1.80 5.99 -15.66
N SER A 101 -1.19 4.86 -15.30
CA SER A 101 -0.61 3.90 -16.25
C SER A 101 -1.67 3.36 -17.21
N PHE A 102 -2.84 2.95 -16.70
CA PHE A 102 -3.94 2.47 -17.54
C PHE A 102 -4.43 3.56 -18.49
N ASN A 103 -4.68 4.79 -17.99
CA ASN A 103 -5.11 5.91 -18.82
C ASN A 103 -4.12 6.20 -19.94
N SER A 104 -2.82 6.20 -19.64
CA SER A 104 -1.75 6.36 -20.62
C SER A 104 -1.76 5.22 -21.65
N TRP A 105 -1.91 3.98 -21.19
CA TRP A 105 -1.93 2.79 -22.03
C TRP A 105 -3.08 2.79 -23.05
N ILE A 106 -4.23 3.39 -22.72
CA ILE A 106 -5.41 3.42 -23.61
C ILE A 106 -5.61 4.73 -24.38
N VAL A 107 -4.73 5.74 -24.26
CA VAL A 107 -4.93 7.08 -24.87
C VAL A 107 -5.32 7.01 -26.34
N GLN A 108 -4.58 6.25 -27.15
CA GLN A 108 -4.84 6.14 -28.59
C GLN A 108 -6.14 5.41 -28.91
N ALA A 109 -6.54 4.43 -28.07
CA ALA A 109 -7.80 3.71 -28.26
C ALA A 109 -9.00 4.61 -27.94
N ARG A 110 -8.88 5.47 -26.93
CA ARG A 110 -9.93 6.40 -26.48
C ARG A 110 -10.30 7.47 -27.51
N GLN A 111 -9.43 7.74 -28.48
CA GLN A 111 -9.69 8.69 -29.56
C GLN A 111 -10.53 8.10 -30.71
N LYS A 112 -10.90 6.82 -30.64
CA LYS A 112 -11.62 6.10 -31.70
C LYS A 112 -13.10 5.93 -31.33
N LEU A 113 -13.93 5.63 -32.32
CA LEU A 113 -15.34 5.27 -32.11
C LEU A 113 -15.45 4.09 -31.13
N ILE A 114 -16.54 4.07 -30.34
CA ILE A 114 -16.73 3.13 -29.22
C ILE A 114 -16.42 1.67 -29.55
N ILE A 115 -16.91 1.16 -30.69
CA ILE A 115 -16.66 -0.22 -31.13
C ILE A 115 -15.18 -0.47 -31.39
N LYS A 116 -14.49 0.50 -32.01
CA LYS A 116 -13.06 0.40 -32.34
C LYS A 116 -12.19 0.53 -31.08
N MET A 117 -12.55 1.44 -30.17
CA MET A 117 -11.92 1.56 -28.86
C MET A 117 -11.96 0.23 -28.09
N LEU A 118 -13.14 -0.39 -27.99
CA LEU A 118 -13.31 -1.66 -27.27
C LEU A 118 -12.52 -2.80 -27.92
N LYS A 119 -12.51 -2.88 -29.26
CA LYS A 119 -11.71 -3.87 -30.00
C LYS A 119 -10.21 -3.70 -29.72
N ASP A 120 -9.72 -2.47 -29.75
CA ASP A 120 -8.30 -2.19 -29.48
C ASP A 120 -7.91 -2.51 -28.04
N ILE A 121 -8.74 -2.12 -27.07
CA ILE A 121 -8.51 -2.45 -25.65
C ILE A 121 -8.50 -3.96 -25.46
N ARG A 122 -9.43 -4.69 -26.08
CA ARG A 122 -9.47 -6.17 -26.03
C ARG A 122 -8.16 -6.78 -26.53
N VAL A 123 -7.68 -6.37 -27.71
CA VAL A 123 -6.42 -6.89 -28.28
C VAL A 123 -5.23 -6.53 -27.38
N LYS A 124 -5.21 -5.31 -26.82
CA LYS A 124 -4.18 -4.89 -25.87
C LYS A 124 -4.15 -5.75 -24.61
N VAL A 125 -5.32 -6.05 -24.04
CA VAL A 125 -5.45 -6.93 -22.87
C VAL A 125 -4.98 -8.35 -23.22
N MET A 126 -5.38 -8.91 -24.36
CA MET A 126 -4.94 -10.24 -24.80
C MET A 126 -3.41 -10.34 -24.93
N ASN A 127 -2.77 -9.33 -25.56
CA ASN A 127 -1.31 -9.31 -25.68
C ASN A 127 -0.63 -9.18 -24.29
N MET A 128 -1.18 -8.33 -23.42
CA MET A 128 -0.66 -8.15 -22.07
C MET A 128 -0.75 -9.43 -21.23
N LEU A 129 -1.86 -10.18 -21.32
CA LEU A 129 -2.00 -11.47 -20.64
C LEU A 129 -0.99 -12.50 -21.15
N ARG A 130 -0.80 -12.60 -22.48
CA ARG A 130 0.22 -13.47 -23.09
C ARG A 130 1.63 -13.12 -22.62
N ASP A 131 1.96 -11.83 -22.59
CA ASP A 131 3.28 -11.37 -22.17
C ASP A 131 3.50 -11.66 -20.66
N HIS A 132 2.47 -11.47 -19.83
CA HIS A 132 2.51 -11.86 -18.42
C HIS A 132 2.65 -13.38 -18.21
N GLU A 133 1.97 -14.21 -18.99
CA GLU A 133 2.14 -15.66 -18.93
C GLU A 133 3.61 -16.06 -19.19
N ALA A 134 4.22 -15.47 -20.22
CA ALA A 134 5.63 -15.67 -20.52
C ALA A 134 6.57 -15.16 -19.40
N GLU A 135 6.25 -14.03 -18.77
CA GLU A 135 6.98 -13.53 -17.60
C GLU A 135 6.90 -14.48 -16.41
N ILE A 136 5.71 -14.99 -16.10
CA ILE A 136 5.44 -15.90 -14.98
C ILE A 136 6.25 -17.19 -15.12
N LEU A 137 6.38 -17.73 -16.33
CA LEU A 137 7.21 -18.91 -16.60
C LEU A 137 8.67 -18.70 -16.17
N ASN A 138 9.18 -17.47 -16.28
CA ASN A 138 10.55 -17.10 -15.90
C ASN A 138 10.73 -16.82 -14.39
N TRP A 139 9.66 -16.85 -13.59
CA TRP A 139 9.77 -16.67 -12.15
C TRP A 139 10.50 -17.85 -11.50
N LYS A 140 11.53 -17.52 -10.70
CA LYS A 140 12.35 -18.48 -9.95
C LYS A 140 11.72 -18.88 -8.61
N ASP A 141 11.03 -17.94 -7.98
CA ASP A 141 10.41 -18.10 -6.67
C ASP A 141 8.90 -18.40 -6.82
N GLU A 142 8.28 -18.90 -5.75
CA GLU A 142 6.83 -19.16 -5.70
C GLU A 142 5.98 -17.88 -5.76
N PHE A 143 6.54 -16.73 -5.37
CA PHE A 143 5.83 -15.44 -5.35
C PHE A 143 6.41 -14.45 -6.35
N SER A 144 5.64 -13.39 -6.64
CA SER A 144 6.05 -12.35 -7.58
C SER A 144 7.43 -11.74 -7.24
N PRO A 145 8.27 -11.42 -8.23
CA PRO A 145 9.59 -10.81 -7.99
C PRO A 145 9.50 -9.54 -7.15
N HIS A 146 8.46 -8.72 -7.35
CA HIS A 146 8.24 -7.50 -6.57
C HIS A 146 7.91 -7.82 -5.11
N THR A 147 7.01 -8.77 -4.87
CA THR A 147 6.68 -9.24 -3.51
C THR A 147 7.91 -9.82 -2.81
N MET A 148 8.70 -10.63 -3.51
CA MET A 148 9.91 -11.23 -2.94
C MET A 148 10.99 -10.19 -2.65
N GLN A 149 11.12 -9.14 -3.47
CA GLN A 149 12.03 -8.04 -3.18
C GLN A 149 11.60 -7.29 -1.92
N LEU A 150 10.32 -6.91 -1.81
CA LEU A 150 9.78 -6.26 -0.62
C LEU A 150 9.98 -7.12 0.64
N PHE A 151 9.74 -8.43 0.53
CA PHE A 151 9.94 -9.37 1.62
C PHE A 151 11.41 -9.47 2.06
N LYS A 152 12.35 -9.47 1.10
CA LYS A 152 13.80 -9.42 1.39
C LYS A 152 14.16 -8.13 2.13
N ASP A 153 13.63 -6.99 1.69
CA ASP A 153 13.85 -5.69 2.36
C ASP A 153 13.30 -5.71 3.80
N TYR A 154 12.09 -6.26 3.99
CA TYR A 154 11.50 -6.45 5.32
C TYR A 154 12.30 -7.41 6.20
N ARG A 155 12.92 -8.44 5.63
CA ARG A 155 13.79 -9.37 6.36
C ARG A 155 15.06 -8.69 6.87
N VAL A 156 15.64 -7.76 6.10
CA VAL A 156 16.78 -6.95 6.55
C VAL A 156 16.37 -6.11 7.77
N ILE A 157 15.20 -5.48 7.73
CA ILE A 157 14.67 -4.70 8.86
C ILE A 157 14.38 -5.60 10.08
N ALA A 158 13.85 -6.80 9.84
CA ALA A 158 13.54 -7.77 10.89
C ALA A 158 14.77 -8.17 11.72
N ASN A 159 15.99 -8.12 11.14
CA ASN A 159 17.22 -8.38 11.89
C ASN A 159 17.44 -7.38 13.04
N ASN A 160 16.97 -6.14 12.88
CA ASN A 160 17.06 -5.10 13.91
C ASN A 160 15.96 -5.21 14.97
N CYS A 161 14.95 -6.06 14.75
CA CYS A 161 13.87 -6.28 15.69
C CYS A 161 14.28 -7.28 16.78
N LYS A 162 13.73 -7.12 17.99
CA LYS A 162 13.94 -8.01 19.15
C LYS A 162 12.60 -8.50 19.69
N VAL A 163 12.51 -9.78 20.01
CA VAL A 163 11.31 -10.38 20.62
C VAL A 163 11.39 -10.24 22.14
N VAL A 164 10.35 -9.68 22.77
CA VAL A 164 10.23 -9.51 24.22
C VAL A 164 9.24 -10.53 24.85
N PHE A 165 8.49 -11.25 23.98
CA PHE A 165 7.56 -12.38 24.25
C PHE A 165 6.15 -11.97 24.73
N ASN A 166 5.11 -12.57 24.13
CA ASN A 166 3.73 -12.53 24.65
C ASN A 166 2.91 -13.78 24.26
N GLY A 167 2.99 -14.85 25.06
CA GLY A 167 2.03 -15.98 25.08
C GLY A 167 2.08 -16.94 23.88
N ASP A 168 1.13 -17.88 23.86
CA ASP A 168 1.08 -18.97 22.87
C ASP A 168 0.71 -18.50 21.45
N ILE A 169 -0.07 -17.40 21.36
CA ILE A 169 -0.70 -16.94 20.10
C ILE A 169 0.01 -15.74 19.44
N GLY A 170 1.03 -15.17 20.09
CA GLY A 170 1.62 -13.92 19.65
C GLY A 170 2.98 -13.58 20.23
N TYR A 171 3.53 -12.46 19.78
CA TYR A 171 4.82 -11.97 20.24
C TYR A 171 4.80 -10.45 20.34
N GLU A 172 5.30 -9.91 21.45
CA GLU A 172 5.72 -8.50 21.49
C GLU A 172 7.11 -8.39 20.83
N VAL A 173 7.21 -7.52 19.84
CA VAL A 173 8.42 -7.27 19.05
C VAL A 173 8.77 -5.79 19.13
N VAL A 174 10.01 -5.51 19.48
CA VAL A 174 10.58 -4.18 19.61
C VAL A 174 11.45 -3.87 18.39
N GLU A 175 11.23 -2.71 17.79
CA GLU A 175 12.00 -2.14 16.68
C GLU A 175 12.47 -0.73 17.10
N GLY A 176 13.73 -0.61 17.56
CA GLY A 176 14.21 0.66 18.12
C GLY A 176 13.43 1.07 19.37
N THR A 177 12.73 2.20 19.30
CA THR A 177 11.84 2.70 20.37
C THR A 177 10.42 2.15 20.29
N ASP A 178 10.03 1.61 19.13
CA ASP A 178 8.66 1.20 18.87
C ASP A 178 8.43 -0.23 19.35
N ARG A 179 7.23 -0.47 19.87
CA ARG A 179 6.79 -1.81 20.30
C ARG A 179 5.50 -2.18 19.60
N HIS A 180 5.46 -3.40 19.10
CA HIS A 180 4.31 -3.92 18.39
C HIS A 180 4.00 -5.35 18.80
N THR A 181 2.72 -5.66 18.87
CA THR A 181 2.26 -7.03 19.10
C THR A 181 1.92 -7.67 17.76
N VAL A 182 2.49 -8.85 17.51
CA VAL A 182 2.18 -9.72 16.38
C VAL A 182 1.25 -10.82 16.88
N ASN A 183 0.13 -11.03 16.20
CA ASN A 183 -0.73 -12.18 16.41
C ASN A 183 -0.53 -13.15 15.24
N MET A 184 -0.07 -14.37 15.54
CA MET A 184 0.37 -15.34 14.54
C MET A 184 -0.81 -16.09 13.93
N GLU A 185 -1.84 -16.38 14.71
CA GLU A 185 -3.05 -17.08 14.26
C GLU A 185 -3.91 -16.21 13.34
N LEU A 186 -4.16 -14.97 13.76
CA LEU A 186 -4.96 -14.01 13.01
C LEU A 186 -4.16 -13.36 11.86
N LYS A 187 -2.85 -13.61 11.79
CA LYS A 187 -1.91 -13.00 10.83
C LYS A 187 -1.97 -11.47 10.84
N ARG A 188 -1.92 -10.88 12.04
CA ARG A 188 -2.05 -9.43 12.27
C ARG A 188 -0.85 -8.87 13.01
N CYS A 189 -0.61 -7.57 12.84
CA CYS A 189 0.37 -6.86 13.64
C CYS A 189 -0.16 -5.48 14.01
N THR A 190 0.10 -4.99 15.21
CA THR A 190 -0.35 -3.64 15.62
C THR A 190 0.26 -2.52 14.78
N CYS A 191 1.31 -2.80 14.00
CA CYS A 191 1.78 -1.86 12.99
C CYS A 191 0.88 -1.74 11.75
N ARG A 192 -0.09 -2.65 11.59
CA ARG A 192 -1.05 -2.72 10.48
C ARG A 192 -0.47 -2.96 9.10
N ALA A 193 0.86 -2.99 8.93
CA ALA A 193 1.49 -3.22 7.64
C ALA A 193 1.08 -4.58 7.05
N TRP A 194 1.08 -5.64 7.88
CA TRP A 194 0.65 -6.97 7.45
C TRP A 194 -0.86 -7.02 7.16
N ASP A 195 -1.67 -6.35 7.97
CA ASP A 195 -3.12 -6.27 7.77
C ASP A 195 -3.50 -5.59 6.45
N LEU A 196 -2.72 -4.60 6.01
CA LEU A 196 -2.94 -3.81 4.80
C LEU A 196 -2.45 -4.48 3.52
N SER A 197 -1.37 -5.26 3.58
CA SER A 197 -0.73 -5.88 2.40
C SER A 197 -0.86 -7.40 2.33
N GLU A 198 -1.22 -8.07 3.43
CA GLU A 198 -1.11 -9.53 3.60
C GLU A 198 0.31 -10.10 3.37
N ILE A 199 1.32 -9.24 3.38
CA ILE A 199 2.74 -9.61 3.36
C ILE A 199 3.27 -9.43 4.79
N PRO A 200 3.91 -10.46 5.39
CA PRO A 200 4.45 -10.37 6.74
C PRO A 200 5.34 -9.14 6.90
N CYS A 201 4.98 -8.25 7.84
CA CYS A 201 5.80 -7.09 8.18
C CYS A 201 7.12 -7.52 8.88
N PRO A 202 8.13 -6.63 9.02
CA PRO A 202 9.40 -6.98 9.67
C PRO A 202 9.24 -7.61 11.06
N ARG A 203 8.25 -7.13 11.83
CA ARG A 203 7.93 -7.64 13.17
C ARG A 203 7.38 -9.05 13.12
N ALA A 204 6.48 -9.32 12.17
CA ALA A 204 5.93 -10.65 11.94
C ALA A 204 7.02 -11.63 11.48
N ILE A 205 7.87 -11.22 10.54
CA ILE A 205 9.03 -12.02 10.11
C ILE A 205 9.91 -12.37 11.32
N LYS A 206 10.22 -11.40 12.18
CA LYS A 206 11.03 -11.66 13.37
C LYS A 206 10.36 -12.65 14.33
N ALA A 207 9.05 -12.54 14.52
CA ALA A 207 8.27 -13.46 15.34
C ALA A 207 8.29 -14.90 14.78
N PHE A 208 8.09 -15.08 13.46
CA PHE A 208 8.19 -16.39 12.80
C PHE A 208 9.58 -17.00 12.92
N LEU A 209 10.64 -16.21 12.72
CA LEU A 209 12.02 -16.65 12.88
C LEU A 209 12.30 -17.13 14.31
N TYR A 210 11.78 -16.43 15.31
CA TYR A 210 11.91 -16.81 16.72
C TYR A 210 11.19 -18.14 17.01
N GLY A 211 9.96 -18.28 16.50
CA GLY A 211 9.15 -19.50 16.61
C GLY A 211 9.60 -20.66 15.71
N ARG A 212 10.71 -20.52 14.96
CA ARG A 212 11.24 -21.49 13.98
C ARG A 212 10.20 -21.94 12.93
N GLN A 213 9.28 -21.05 12.59
CA GLN A 213 8.28 -21.26 11.57
C GLN A 213 8.73 -20.66 10.24
N ASP A 214 8.25 -21.22 9.13
CA ASP A 214 8.49 -20.61 7.84
C ASP A 214 7.68 -19.31 7.69
N HIS A 215 8.40 -18.24 7.38
CA HIS A 215 7.87 -16.88 7.22
C HIS A 215 7.53 -16.58 5.75
N VAL A 216 8.11 -17.31 4.79
CA VAL A 216 7.87 -17.11 3.35
C VAL A 216 6.47 -17.62 2.98
N THR A 217 6.08 -18.78 3.49
CA THR A 217 4.75 -19.38 3.31
C THR A 217 3.61 -18.56 3.95
N GLN A 218 3.95 -17.50 4.68
CA GLN A 218 2.98 -16.60 5.31
C GLN A 218 2.60 -15.42 4.42
N ILE A 219 3.27 -15.25 3.27
CA ILE A 219 2.84 -14.35 2.20
C ILE A 219 1.52 -14.89 1.64
N HIS A 220 0.55 -14.00 1.46
CA HIS A 220 -0.76 -14.41 0.97
C HIS A 220 -0.72 -14.97 -0.47
N ARG A 221 -1.57 -15.96 -0.73
CA ARG A 221 -1.63 -16.67 -2.02
C ARG A 221 -1.89 -15.76 -3.22
N PHE A 222 -2.49 -14.59 -3.04
CA PHE A 222 -2.71 -13.64 -4.15
C PHE A 222 -1.41 -13.15 -4.79
N TYR A 223 -0.28 -13.32 -4.12
CA TYR A 223 1.04 -13.00 -4.66
C TYR A 223 1.75 -14.20 -5.29
N SER A 224 1.16 -15.40 -5.25
CA SER A 224 1.78 -16.63 -5.73
C SER A 224 1.73 -16.75 -7.23
N LYS A 225 2.66 -17.53 -7.78
CA LYS A 225 2.72 -17.91 -9.18
C LYS A 225 1.41 -18.54 -9.64
N GLU A 226 0.82 -19.40 -8.81
CA GLU A 226 -0.46 -20.04 -9.07
C GLU A 226 -1.58 -19.01 -9.27
N ALA A 227 -1.73 -18.04 -8.38
CA ALA A 227 -2.78 -17.02 -8.52
C ALA A 227 -2.59 -16.16 -9.77
N TYR A 228 -1.34 -15.87 -10.15
CA TYR A 228 -1.02 -15.14 -11.37
C TYR A 228 -1.27 -15.95 -12.65
N SER A 229 -1.15 -17.28 -12.59
CA SER A 229 -1.43 -18.18 -13.72
C SER A 229 -2.92 -18.49 -13.95
N MET A 230 -3.81 -18.08 -13.03
CA MET A 230 -5.26 -18.29 -13.15
C MET A 230 -5.99 -17.17 -13.94
N VAL A 231 -5.27 -16.15 -14.40
CA VAL A 231 -5.81 -14.96 -15.10
C VAL A 231 -5.60 -15.07 -16.61
#